data_AF-A0A5S4G269-F1
#
_entry.id   AF-A0A5S4G269-F1
#
_cell.length_a   1.000
_cell.length_b   1.000
_cell.length_c   1.000
_cell.angle_alpha   90.00
_cell.angle_beta   90.00
_cell.angle_gamma   90.00
#
_symmetry.space_group_name_H-M   'P 1'
#
loop_
_entity.id
_entity.type
_entity.pdbx_description
1 polymer ?
#
loop_
_entity_poly.entity_id
_entity_poly.type
_entity_poly.pdbx_seq_one_letter_code
_entity_poly.pdbx_strand_id
1 'polypeptide(L)'
;MKTFPFSALARDRNEVFPELDVADVLLERRDAENVWLVRDERYQAARAALLTLARSMTIVARSNRVLAEEALAEDLPWLIWLPEHERLQCVRELLAHLLAGADTGELLPYARARRSWTSTALAWSDPEIARDLANPFDGSGGQSIDGAG
;
A
#
# COMPACT_ATOMS: atom_id res chain seq x y z
N MET A 1 20.24 -4.03 -4.82
CA MET A 1 20.19 -2.61 -4.41
C MET A 1 21.44 -2.34 -3.58
N LYS A 2 22.18 -1.28 -3.90
CA LYS A 2 23.38 -0.87 -3.14
C LYS A 2 23.06 0.39 -2.34
N THR A 3 23.69 0.54 -1.18
CA THR A 3 23.41 1.64 -0.26
C THR A 3 24.65 2.51 -0.08
N PHE A 4 24.45 3.83 -0.08
CA PHE A 4 25.49 4.82 0.17
C PHE A 4 24.96 5.93 1.10
N PRO A 5 25.80 6.57 1.92
CA PRO A 5 25.41 7.82 2.56
C PRO A 5 25.20 8.90 1.48
N PHE A 6 24.23 9.78 1.67
CA PHE A 6 23.95 10.88 0.73
C PHE A 6 25.19 11.74 0.43
N SER A 7 26.08 11.91 1.41
CA SER A 7 27.34 12.63 1.25
C SER A 7 28.30 12.01 0.23
N ALA A 8 28.20 10.71 -0.06
CA ALA A 8 29.03 10.05 -1.07
C ALA A 8 28.73 10.62 -2.47
N LEU A 9 27.44 10.76 -2.82
CA LEU A 9 27.05 11.35 -4.11
C LEU A 9 27.53 12.80 -4.26
N ALA A 10 27.49 13.59 -3.17
CA ALA A 10 27.93 14.98 -3.19
C ALA A 10 29.45 15.11 -3.31
N ARG A 11 30.19 14.17 -2.70
CA ARG A 11 31.66 14.17 -2.66
C ARG A 11 32.27 13.64 -3.95
N ASP A 12 31.82 12.47 -4.41
CA ASP A 12 32.31 11.83 -5.63
C ASP A 12 31.18 11.09 -6.37
N ARG A 13 30.71 11.73 -7.43
CA ARG A 13 29.65 11.19 -8.30
C ARG A 13 30.08 9.94 -9.04
N ASN A 14 31.38 9.78 -9.30
CA ASN A 14 31.93 8.63 -10.03
C ASN A 14 31.97 7.36 -9.17
N GLU A 15 31.77 7.48 -7.85
CA GLU A 15 31.59 6.33 -6.97
C GLU A 15 30.16 5.77 -7.06
N VAL A 16 29.16 6.64 -7.25
CA VAL A 16 27.73 6.27 -7.17
C VAL A 16 27.12 5.96 -8.53
N PHE A 17 27.41 6.75 -9.57
CA PHE A 17 26.76 6.57 -10.88
C PHE A 17 27.07 5.25 -11.60
N PRO A 18 28.32 4.72 -11.57
CA PRO A 18 28.58 3.42 -12.18
C PRO A 18 27.77 2.28 -11.57
N GLU A 19 27.43 2.37 -10.28
CA GLU A 19 26.58 1.38 -9.61
C GLU A 19 25.13 1.43 -10.10
N LEU A 20 24.67 2.62 -10.52
CA LEU A 20 23.33 2.79 -11.10
C LEU A 20 23.16 2.07 -12.44
N ASP A 21 24.25 1.82 -13.18
CA ASP A 21 24.18 1.03 -14.41
C ASP A 21 23.84 -0.44 -14.12
N VAL A 22 24.24 -0.95 -12.96
CA VAL A 22 24.02 -2.36 -12.57
C VAL A 22 22.74 -2.55 -11.77
N ALA A 23 22.44 -1.66 -10.82
CA ALA A 23 21.30 -1.79 -9.92
C ALA A 23 20.80 -0.44 -9.41
N ASP A 24 19.62 -0.41 -8.79
CA ASP A 24 19.17 0.81 -8.12
C ASP A 24 19.95 1.06 -6.83
N VAL A 25 20.05 2.33 -6.47
CA VAL A 25 20.85 2.81 -5.33
C VAL A 25 19.96 3.48 -4.29
N LEU A 26 20.15 3.12 -3.02
CA LEU A 26 19.55 3.81 -1.87
C LEU A 26 20.57 4.78 -1.27
N LEU A 27 20.17 6.05 -1.14
CA LEU A 27 20.95 7.08 -0.47
C LEU A 27 20.40 7.32 0.94
N GLU A 28 21.23 7.03 1.94
CA GLU A 28 20.88 7.24 3.34
C GLU A 28 21.09 8.69 3.76
N ARG A 29 20.09 9.27 4.40
CA ARG A 29 20.14 10.64 4.93
C ARG A 29 20.10 10.59 6.45
N ARG A 30 20.95 11.41 7.10
CA ARG A 30 21.10 11.39 8.56
C ARG A 30 19.85 11.88 9.29
N ASP A 31 19.23 12.93 8.77
CA ASP A 31 18.16 13.68 9.46
C ASP A 31 16.87 13.74 8.64
N ALA A 32 16.68 12.82 7.70
CA ALA A 32 15.52 12.80 6.80
C ALA A 32 15.34 11.43 6.13
N GLU A 33 14.22 11.24 5.44
CA GLU A 33 13.97 10.01 4.66
C GLU A 33 15.01 9.77 3.58
N ASN A 34 15.33 8.49 3.39
CA ASN A 34 16.26 8.00 2.37
C ASN A 34 15.74 8.29 0.96
N VAL A 35 16.66 8.48 0.01
CA VAL A 35 16.33 8.73 -1.39
C VAL A 35 16.67 7.51 -2.22
N TRP A 36 15.72 7.03 -3.02
CA TRP A 36 15.94 5.94 -3.96
C TRP A 36 16.28 6.50 -5.35
N LEU A 37 17.47 6.20 -5.84
CA LEU A 37 17.91 6.53 -7.19
C LEU A 37 17.73 5.34 -8.12
N VAL A 38 17.03 5.58 -9.22
CA VAL A 38 16.71 4.60 -10.26
C VAL A 38 16.95 5.26 -11.62
N ARG A 39 17.45 4.50 -12.61
CA ARG A 39 17.54 4.99 -13.99
C ARG A 39 16.13 5.18 -14.53
N ASP A 40 15.88 6.29 -15.23
CA ASP A 40 14.55 6.61 -15.76
C ASP A 40 13.97 5.45 -16.60
N GLU A 41 14.78 4.84 -17.47
CA GLU A 41 14.37 3.66 -18.26
C GLU A 41 13.82 2.51 -17.39
N ARG A 42 14.50 2.15 -16.29
CA ARG A 42 14.04 1.10 -15.36
C ARG A 42 12.77 1.53 -14.62
N TYR A 43 12.70 2.79 -14.23
CA TYR A 43 11.52 3.35 -13.58
C TYR A 43 10.29 3.30 -14.50
N GLN A 44 10.41 3.75 -15.75
CA GLN A 44 9.32 3.71 -16.73
C GLN A 44 8.91 2.28 -17.07
N ALA A 45 9.87 1.37 -17.23
CA ALA A 45 9.60 -0.05 -17.47
C ALA A 45 8.81 -0.67 -16.30
N ALA A 46 9.22 -0.41 -15.05
CA ALA A 46 8.53 -0.88 -13.86
C ALA A 46 7.10 -0.30 -13.76
N ARG A 47 6.92 0.98 -14.07
CA ARG A 47 5.58 1.62 -14.09
C ARG A 47 4.68 1.03 -15.16
N ALA A 48 5.19 0.83 -16.37
CA ALA A 48 4.42 0.22 -17.46
C ALA A 48 4.00 -1.22 -17.13
N ALA A 49 4.91 -1.99 -16.52
CA ALA A 49 4.62 -3.34 -16.03
C ALA A 49 3.55 -3.32 -14.94
N LEU A 50 3.67 -2.42 -13.94
CA LEU A 50 2.70 -2.28 -12.86
C LEU A 50 1.31 -1.92 -13.39
N LEU A 51 1.21 -1.00 -14.36
CA LEU A 51 -0.06 -0.63 -14.98
C LEU A 51 -0.69 -1.80 -15.73
N THR A 52 0.13 -2.59 -16.44
CA THR A 52 -0.32 -3.79 -17.14
C THR A 52 -0.88 -4.82 -16.15
N LEU A 53 -0.16 -5.08 -15.05
CA LEU A 53 -0.59 -5.99 -13.99
C LEU A 53 -1.88 -5.50 -13.30
N ALA A 54 -1.95 -4.22 -12.94
CA ALA A 54 -3.13 -3.62 -12.31
C ALA A 54 -4.38 -3.73 -13.19
N ARG A 55 -4.23 -3.48 -14.50
CA ARG A 55 -5.31 -3.64 -15.48
C ARG A 55 -5.74 -5.10 -15.61
N SER A 56 -4.79 -6.02 -15.75
CA SER A 56 -5.06 -7.47 -15.83
C SER A 56 -5.80 -7.97 -14.59
N MET A 57 -5.35 -7.59 -13.39
CA MET A 57 -6.01 -7.96 -12.14
C MET A 57 -7.43 -7.39 -12.05
N THR A 58 -7.62 -6.13 -12.47
CA THR A 58 -8.95 -5.50 -12.51
C THR A 58 -9.89 -6.19 -13.51
N ILE A 59 -9.37 -6.73 -14.62
CA ILE A 59 -10.15 -7.51 -15.58
C ILE A 59 -10.54 -8.86 -14.96
N VAL A 60 -9.58 -9.58 -14.38
CA VAL A 60 -9.82 -10.88 -13.71
C VAL A 60 -10.84 -10.73 -12.58
N ALA A 61 -10.69 -9.73 -11.71
CA ALA A 61 -11.63 -9.45 -10.62
C ALA A 61 -13.06 -9.15 -11.10
N ARG A 62 -13.21 -8.58 -12.31
CA ARG A 62 -14.53 -8.34 -12.90
C ARG A 62 -15.11 -9.58 -13.58
N SER A 63 -14.29 -10.43 -14.19
CA SER A 63 -14.74 -11.61 -14.94
C SER A 63 -14.97 -12.83 -14.05
N ASN A 64 -14.18 -13.00 -12.99
CA ASN A 64 -14.29 -14.11 -12.05
C ASN A 64 -13.92 -13.64 -10.63
N ARG A 65 -14.95 -13.26 -9.87
CA ARG A 65 -14.78 -12.74 -8.50
C ARG A 65 -14.17 -13.77 -7.55
N VAL A 66 -14.59 -15.03 -7.64
CA VAL A 66 -14.10 -16.11 -6.77
C VAL A 66 -12.60 -16.31 -6.97
N LEU A 67 -12.15 -16.44 -8.23
CA LEU A 67 -10.73 -16.60 -8.52
C LEU A 67 -9.89 -15.40 -8.07
N ALA A 68 -10.43 -14.18 -8.22
CA ALA A 68 -9.73 -12.99 -7.77
C ALA A 68 -9.65 -12.89 -6.25
N GLU A 69 -10.69 -13.31 -5.53
CA GLU A 69 -10.66 -13.41 -4.07
C GLU A 69 -9.65 -14.46 -3.59
N GLU A 70 -9.60 -15.63 -4.23
CA GLU A 70 -8.60 -16.67 -3.95
C GLU A 70 -7.17 -16.16 -4.18
N ALA A 71 -6.90 -15.58 -5.35
CA ALA A 71 -5.58 -15.03 -5.67
C ALA A 71 -5.16 -13.90 -4.72
N LEU A 72 -6.09 -13.01 -4.36
CA LEU A 72 -5.80 -11.93 -3.42
C LEU A 72 -5.65 -12.43 -1.98
N ALA A 73 -6.34 -13.50 -1.58
CA ALA A 73 -6.16 -14.11 -0.27
C ALA A 73 -4.77 -14.75 -0.12
N GLU A 74 -4.18 -15.26 -1.20
CA GLU A 74 -2.77 -15.71 -1.20
C GLU A 74 -1.80 -14.54 -0.97
N ASP A 75 -2.01 -13.41 -1.68
CA ASP A 75 -1.14 -12.23 -1.58
C ASP A 75 -1.39 -11.39 -0.31
N LEU A 76 -2.61 -11.43 0.24
CA LEU A 76 -3.09 -10.64 1.37
C LEU A 76 -3.77 -11.55 2.40
N PRO A 77 -3.01 -12.41 3.11
CA PRO A 77 -3.58 -13.46 3.98
C PRO A 77 -4.44 -12.91 5.13
N TRP A 78 -4.24 -11.66 5.54
CA TRP A 78 -5.03 -10.98 6.57
C TRP A 78 -6.49 -10.70 6.14
N LEU A 79 -6.83 -10.80 4.85
CA LEU A 79 -8.21 -10.65 4.35
C LEU A 79 -9.17 -11.67 4.96
N ILE A 80 -8.66 -12.82 5.43
CA ILE A 80 -9.47 -13.87 6.05
C ILE A 80 -10.18 -13.40 7.32
N TRP A 81 -9.62 -12.41 8.02
CA TRP A 81 -10.20 -11.86 9.24
C TRP A 81 -11.33 -10.87 8.96
N LEU A 82 -11.44 -10.33 7.74
CA LEU A 82 -12.53 -9.43 7.40
C LEU A 82 -13.85 -10.20 7.18
N PRO A 83 -14.99 -9.64 7.63
CA PRO A 83 -16.29 -10.14 7.21
C PRO A 83 -16.46 -9.96 5.70
N GLU A 84 -17.28 -10.82 5.08
CA GLU A 84 -17.39 -10.93 3.62
C GLU A 84 -17.68 -9.58 2.92
N HIS A 85 -18.59 -8.78 3.48
CA HIS A 85 -18.96 -7.48 2.91
C HIS A 85 -17.80 -6.46 2.93
N GLU A 86 -17.04 -6.40 4.02
CA GLU A 86 -15.86 -5.55 4.12
C GLU A 86 -14.69 -6.07 3.27
N ARG A 87 -14.55 -7.40 3.15
CA ARG A 87 -13.54 -8.01 2.28
C ARG A 87 -13.73 -7.58 0.82
N LEU A 88 -14.97 -7.62 0.32
CA LEU A 88 -15.28 -7.16 -1.03
C LEU A 88 -15.01 -5.66 -1.20
N GLN A 89 -15.35 -4.85 -0.19
CA GLN A 89 -15.06 -3.42 -0.20
C GLN A 89 -13.56 -3.14 -0.23
N CYS A 90 -12.79 -3.82 0.62
CA CYS A 90 -11.34 -3.74 0.70
C CYS A 90 -10.69 -4.04 -0.64
N VAL A 91 -11.01 -5.19 -1.24
CA VAL A 91 -10.47 -5.60 -2.54
C VAL A 91 -10.76 -4.55 -3.62
N ARG A 92 -12.01 -4.08 -3.68
CA ARG A 92 -12.41 -3.08 -4.67
C ARG A 92 -11.62 -1.77 -4.51
N GLU A 93 -11.46 -1.29 -3.28
CA GLU A 93 -10.73 -0.05 -2.99
C GLU A 93 -9.24 -0.18 -3.30
N LEU A 94 -8.61 -1.29 -2.90
CA LEU A 94 -7.20 -1.54 -3.17
C LEU A 94 -6.91 -1.62 -4.67
N LEU A 95 -7.75 -2.30 -5.45
CA LEU A 95 -7.61 -2.37 -6.91
C LEU A 95 -7.80 -1.01 -7.57
N ALA A 96 -8.77 -0.20 -7.10
CA ALA A 96 -9.00 1.14 -7.62
C ALA A 96 -7.79 2.06 -7.38
N HIS A 97 -7.24 2.06 -6.16
CA HIS A 97 -6.04 2.84 -5.85
C HIS A 97 -4.80 2.32 -6.58
N LEU A 98 -4.65 1.00 -6.74
CA LEU A 98 -3.53 0.42 -7.48
C LEU A 98 -3.57 0.85 -8.95
N LEU A 99 -4.74 0.76 -9.59
CA LEU A 99 -4.90 1.16 -10.99
C LEU A 99 -4.64 2.65 -11.19
N ALA A 100 -5.24 3.51 -10.36
CA ALA A 100 -5.01 4.95 -10.42
C ALA A 100 -3.55 5.32 -10.16
N GLY A 101 -2.93 4.70 -9.15
CA GLY A 101 -1.53 4.94 -8.80
C GLY A 101 -0.56 4.43 -9.85
N ALA A 102 -0.83 3.30 -10.50
CA ALA A 102 0.00 2.79 -11.59
C ALA A 102 -0.04 3.72 -12.83
N ASP A 103 -1.21 4.27 -13.14
CA ASP A 103 -1.41 5.18 -14.27
C ASP A 103 -0.75 6.56 -14.00
N THR A 104 -0.94 7.09 -12.80
CA THR A 104 -0.49 8.46 -12.43
C THR A 104 0.92 8.52 -11.82
N GLY A 105 1.43 7.41 -11.29
CA GLY A 105 2.64 7.38 -10.46
C GLY A 105 2.38 7.59 -8.96
N GLU A 106 1.16 7.94 -8.54
CA GLU A 106 0.83 8.22 -7.15
C GLU A 106 0.39 6.97 -6.39
N LEU A 107 1.34 6.22 -5.82
CA LEU A 107 1.08 4.96 -5.10
C LEU A 107 0.79 5.14 -3.60
N LEU A 108 0.98 6.35 -3.03
CA LEU A 108 0.72 6.59 -1.61
C LEU A 108 -0.74 6.35 -1.17
N PRO A 109 -1.78 6.68 -1.97
CA PRO A 109 -3.15 6.29 -1.64
C PRO A 109 -3.33 4.78 -1.45
N TYR A 110 -2.74 3.96 -2.34
CA TYR A 110 -2.77 2.49 -2.20
C TYR A 110 -2.10 2.05 -0.90
N ALA A 111 -0.92 2.59 -0.58
CA ALA A 111 -0.20 2.25 0.64
C ALA A 111 -1.00 2.60 1.91
N ARG A 112 -1.67 3.76 1.93
CA ARG A 112 -2.54 4.18 3.03
C ARG A 112 -3.77 3.27 3.16
N ALA A 113 -4.48 3.00 2.06
CA ALA A 113 -5.64 2.13 2.07
C ALA A 113 -5.28 0.72 2.56
N ARG A 114 -4.18 0.14 2.06
CA ARG A 114 -3.68 -1.18 2.50
C ARG A 114 -3.40 -1.20 4.01
N ARG A 115 -2.73 -0.18 4.54
CA ARG A 115 -2.45 -0.09 5.98
C ARG A 115 -3.74 0.02 6.79
N SER A 116 -4.68 0.86 6.34
CA SER A 116 -5.98 1.03 7.00
C SER A 116 -6.75 -0.30 7.06
N TRP A 117 -6.89 -0.98 5.93
CA TRP A 117 -7.58 -2.27 5.87
C TRP A 117 -6.89 -3.38 6.66
N THR A 118 -5.56 -3.39 6.70
CA THR A 118 -4.81 -4.33 7.56
C THR A 118 -5.14 -4.07 9.03
N SER A 119 -5.25 -2.80 9.45
CA SER A 119 -5.65 -2.46 10.82
C SER A 119 -7.08 -2.89 11.12
N THR A 120 -8.02 -2.69 10.19
CA THR A 120 -9.41 -3.16 10.33
C THR A 120 -9.47 -4.68 10.46
N ALA A 121 -8.74 -5.41 9.63
CA ALA A 121 -8.68 -6.87 9.70
C ALA A 121 -8.10 -7.37 11.03
N LEU A 122 -7.09 -6.69 11.57
CA LEU A 122 -6.53 -7.01 12.88
C LEU A 122 -7.57 -6.80 14.00
N ALA A 123 -8.38 -5.75 13.92
CA ALA A 123 -9.47 -5.51 14.87
C ALA A 123 -10.52 -6.63 14.83
N TRP A 124 -10.91 -7.07 13.63
CA TRP A 124 -11.83 -8.21 13.46
C TRP A 124 -11.25 -9.55 13.92
N SER A 125 -9.92 -9.69 14.02
CA SER A 125 -9.30 -10.92 14.50
C SER A 125 -9.46 -11.12 16.02
N ASP A 126 -9.80 -10.08 16.77
CA ASP A 126 -10.15 -10.13 18.19
C ASP A 126 -11.66 -10.39 18.35
N PRO A 127 -12.09 -11.51 18.98
CA PRO A 127 -13.51 -11.84 19.15
C PRO A 127 -14.32 -10.88 20.03
N GLU A 128 -13.67 -10.13 20.93
CA GLU A 128 -14.35 -9.11 21.74
C GLU A 128 -14.63 -7.88 20.88
N ILE A 129 -13.61 -7.35 20.21
CA ILE A 129 -13.73 -6.20 19.31
C ILE A 129 -14.67 -6.50 18.15
N ALA A 130 -14.60 -7.69 17.56
CA ALA A 130 -15.49 -8.10 16.47
C ALA A 130 -16.97 -8.08 16.88
N ARG A 131 -17.31 -8.48 18.11
CA ARG A 131 -18.68 -8.39 18.63
C ARG A 131 -19.13 -6.95 18.78
N ASP A 132 -18.26 -6.09 19.29
CA ASP A 132 -18.57 -4.67 19.46
C ASP A 132 -18.76 -3.96 18.11
N LEU A 133 -17.92 -4.27 17.11
CA LEU A 133 -18.02 -3.75 15.74
C LEU A 133 -19.27 -4.25 15.00
N ALA A 134 -19.73 -5.47 15.30
CA ALA A 134 -20.94 -6.03 14.70
C ALA A 134 -22.23 -5.45 15.29
N ASN A 135 -22.15 -4.83 16.48
CA ASN A 135 -23.31 -4.19 17.10
C ASN A 135 -23.65 -2.88 16.36
N PRO A 136 -24.94 -2.59 16.12
CA PRO A 136 -25.34 -1.32 15.56
C PRO A 136 -24.83 -0.18 16.43
N PHE A 137 -24.04 0.73 15.85
CA PHE A 137 -23.64 1.95 16.54
C PHE A 137 -24.88 2.76 16.91
N ASP A 138 -25.04 3.09 18.19
CA ASP A 138 -26.13 3.91 18.69
C ASP A 138 -25.98 5.41 18.31
N GLY A 139 -24.87 5.77 17.65
CA GLY A 139 -24.60 7.12 17.17
C GLY A 139 -24.34 8.14 18.28
N SER A 140 -24.25 7.72 19.55
CA SER A 140 -24.11 8.61 20.71
C SER A 140 -22.68 9.13 20.94
N GLY A 141 -21.77 8.87 19.99
CA GLY A 141 -20.34 9.16 20.08
C GLY A 141 -20.04 10.63 20.37
N GLY A 142 -19.85 10.95 21.66
CA GLY A 142 -19.29 12.20 22.14
C GLY A 142 -20.25 13.03 23.00
N GLN A 143 -20.30 12.76 24.31
CA GLN A 143 -20.60 13.86 25.23
C GLN A 143 -19.39 14.81 25.21
N SER A 144 -19.58 16.02 24.69
CA SER A 144 -18.62 17.11 24.92
C SER A 144 -18.49 17.27 26.43
N ILE A 145 -17.28 17.16 26.96
CA ILE A 145 -16.96 17.55 28.33
C ILE A 145 -16.91 19.08 28.42
N ASP A 146 -18.02 19.75 28.12
CA ASP A 146 -18.21 21.15 28.46
C ASP A 146 -19.02 21.23 29.75
N GLY A 147 -18.32 21.49 30.86
CA GLY A 147 -18.96 21.64 32.16
C GLY A 147 -18.00 21.79 33.33
N ALA A 148 -16.88 22.52 33.19
CA ALA A 148 -16.18 23.09 34.34
C ALA A 148 -16.68 24.53 34.53
N GLY A 149 -17.66 24.70 35.41
CA GLY A 149 -18.09 25.97 36.00
C GLY A 149 -17.78 25.96 37.48
#